data_AF-A0A3D0LVF3-F1
#
_entry.id   AF-A0A3D0LVF3-F1
#
_cell.length_a   1.000
_cell.length_b   1.000
_cell.length_c   1.000
_cell.angle_alpha   90.00
_cell.angle_beta   90.00
_cell.angle_gamma   90.00
#
_symmetry.space_group_name_H-M   'P 1'
#
loop_
_entity.id
_entity.type
_entity.pdbx_description
1 polymer ?
#
loop_
_entity_poly.entity_id
_entity_poly.type
_entity_poly.pdbx_seq_one_letter_code
_entity_poly.pdbx_strand_id
1 'polypeptide(L)' 'MDLRKLKKLIDLVKESGITALELTEGEEKVSINNSGAGNALGAAAPSAAASAIPIAAASEAVAQKIEPADGHVVKSPMVG' A
#
# COMPACT_ATOMS: atom_id res chain seq x y z
N MET A 1 2.72 -21.70 24.22
CA MET A 1 3.08 -20.66 25.22
C MET A 1 2.16 -20.73 26.44
N ASP A 2 2.65 -20.43 27.65
CA ASP A 2 1.81 -20.42 28.88
C ASP A 2 1.14 -19.05 29.11
N LEU A 3 -0.11 -19.04 29.58
CA LEU A 3 -0.82 -17.82 30.03
C LEU A 3 -0.02 -16.98 31.04
N ARG A 4 0.77 -17.64 31.90
CA ARG A 4 1.66 -16.97 32.87
C ARG A 4 2.81 -16.22 32.22
N LYS A 5 3.34 -16.72 31.10
CA LYS A 5 4.42 -16.07 30.33
C LYS A 5 3.89 -14.90 29.52
N LEU A 6 2.72 -15.07 28.88
CA LEU A 6 2.04 -14.02 28.12
C LEU A 6 1.76 -12.78 28.98
N LYS A 7 1.26 -12.96 30.20
CA LYS A 7 1.01 -11.84 31.12
C LYS A 7 2.27 -11.05 31.44
N LYS A 8 3.37 -11.73 31.75
CA LYS A 8 4.68 -11.08 31.99
C LYS A 8 5.17 -10.31 30.77
N LEU A 9 5.00 -10.86 29.57
CA LEU A 9 5.37 -10.17 28.33
C LEU A 9 4.52 -8.91 28.10
N ILE A 10 3.22 -8.97 28.37
CA ILE A 10 2.33 -7.80 28.28
C ILE A 10 2.76 -6.71 29.28
N ASP A 11 3.03 -7.10 30.53
CA ASP A 11 3.48 -6.16 31.57
C ASP A 11 4.81 -5.49 31.17
N LEU A 12 5.75 -6.26 30.62
CA LEU A 12 7.06 -5.78 30.19
C LEU A 12 6.99 -4.90 28.93
N VAL A 13 6.13 -5.24 27.96
CA VAL A 13 5.85 -4.42 26.76
C VAL A 13 5.23 -3.08 27.17
N LYS A 14 4.34 -3.09 28.16
CA LYS A 14 3.69 -1.89 28.69
C LYS A 14 4.68 -0.97 29.41
N GLU A 15 5.56 -1.52 30.25
CA GLU A 15 6.62 -0.76 30.94
C GLU A 15 7.67 -0.21 29.95
N SER A 16 8.00 -0.98 28.91
CA SER A 16 8.97 -0.57 27.89
C SER A 16 8.41 0.44 26.89
N GLY A 17 7.09 0.71 26.91
CA GLY A 17 6.43 1.61 25.98
C GLY A 17 6.48 1.13 24.52
N ILE A 18 6.73 -0.15 24.29
CA ILE A 18 6.81 -0.72 22.94
C ILE A 18 5.39 -0.82 22.40
N THR A 19 5.17 -0.38 21.17
CA THR A 19 3.85 -0.34 20.53
C THR A 19 3.41 -1.67 19.94
N ALA A 20 4.36 -2.50 19.50
CA ALA A 20 4.10 -3.80 18.88
C ALA A 20 5.22 -4.81 19.19
N LEU A 21 4.85 -6.05 19.49
CA LEU A 21 5.77 -7.17 19.64
C LEU A 21 5.18 -8.43 18.98
N GLU A 22 5.95 -9.04 18.10
CA GLU A 22 5.60 -10.31 17.46
C GLU A 22 6.58 -11.39 17.93
N LEU A 23 6.05 -12.47 18.49
CA LEU A 23 6.85 -13.64 18.88
C LEU A 23 6.38 -14.87 18.11
N THR A 24 7.35 -15.59 17.55
CA THR A 24 7.12 -16.83 16.81
C THR A 24 7.95 -17.92 17.48
N GLU A 25 7.31 -18.94 18.03
CA GLU A 25 7.96 -20.06 18.70
C GLU A 25 7.47 -21.36 18.06
N GLY A 26 8.26 -21.88 17.10
CA GLY A 26 7.87 -23.04 16.30
C GLY A 26 6.64 -22.75 15.43
N GLU A 27 5.52 -23.38 15.75
CA GLU A 27 4.25 -23.25 15.03
C GLU A 27 3.31 -22.18 15.62
N GLU A 28 3.61 -21.65 16.82
CA GLU A 28 2.77 -20.66 17.49
C GLU A 28 3.28 -19.23 17.22
N LYS A 29 2.37 -18.36 16.79
CA LYS A 29 2.61 -16.92 16.59
C LYS A 29 1.71 -16.10 17.51
N VAL A 30 2.32 -15.18 18.26
CA VAL A 30 1.62 -14.25 19.14
C VAL A 30 2.01 -12.83 18.76
N SER A 31 1.01 -11.97 18.52
CA SER A 31 1.18 -10.54 18.26
C SER A 31 0.57 -9.74 19.40
N ILE A 32 1.39 -8.93 20.06
CA ILE A 32 1.02 -8.05 21.17
C ILE A 32 1.11 -6.62 20.65
N ASN A 33 -0.02 -5.97 20.44
CA ASN A 33 -0.08 -4.54 20.14
C ASN A 33 -0.52 -3.76 21.38
N ASN A 34 0.32 -2.81 21.78
CA ASN A 34 0.10 -1.89 22.90
C ASN A 34 -0.38 -0.52 22.40
N SER A 35 -0.66 -0.36 21.11
CA SER A 35 -1.50 0.74 20.61
C SER A 35 -2.76 0.75 21.45
N GLY A 36 -2.89 1.77 22.32
CA GLY A 36 -3.98 1.86 23.29
C GLY A 36 -5.29 1.49 22.62
N ALA A 37 -6.16 0.77 23.34
CA ALA A 37 -7.49 0.34 22.89
C ALA A 37 -8.45 1.53 22.70
N GLY A 38 -7.99 2.59 22.05
CA GLY A 38 -8.69 3.79 21.65
C GLY A 38 -8.27 4.10 20.22
N ASN A 39 -9.26 4.01 19.33
CA ASN A 39 -9.21 4.39 17.92
C ASN A 39 -8.67 3.33 16.94
N ALA A 40 -9.33 2.17 16.93
CA ALA A 40 -9.77 1.64 15.64
C ALA A 40 -10.92 2.53 15.11
N LEU A 41 -10.63 3.81 14.84
CA LEU A 41 -11.53 4.67 14.10
C LEU A 41 -11.45 4.15 12.66
N GLY A 42 -12.50 3.46 12.23
CA GLY A 42 -12.59 2.88 10.90
C GLY A 42 -12.11 3.89 9.86
N ALA A 43 -11.01 3.56 9.20
CA ALA A 43 -10.60 4.27 8.00
C ALA A 43 -11.68 3.97 6.96
N ALA A 44 -12.61 4.91 6.81
CA ALA A 44 -13.57 4.93 5.72
C ALA A 44 -12.76 4.90 4.42
N ALA A 45 -12.84 3.79 3.70
CA ALA A 45 -12.30 3.70 2.36
C ALA A 45 -12.99 4.78 1.49
N PRO A 46 -12.25 5.58 0.70
CA PRO A 46 -12.88 6.51 -0.21
C PRO A 46 -13.71 5.71 -1.23
N SER A 47 -15.04 5.84 -1.13
CA SER A 47 -15.97 5.35 -2.13
C SER A 47 -15.69 6.06 -3.45
N ALA A 48 -15.39 5.28 -4.49
CA ALA A 48 -15.18 5.77 -5.84
C ALA A 48 -16.44 6.50 -6.34
N ALA A 49 -16.32 7.80 -6.61
CA ALA A 49 -17.30 8.53 -7.41
C ALA A 49 -16.98 8.30 -8.90
N ALA A 50 -17.67 7.34 -9.52
CA ALA A 50 -17.73 7.25 -10.97
C ALA A 50 -18.60 8.41 -11.49
N SER A 51 -17.96 9.46 -12.00
CA SER A 51 -18.66 10.49 -12.78
C SER A 51 -19.18 9.86 -14.08
N ALA A 52 -20.49 9.70 -14.17
CA ALA A 52 -21.16 9.43 -15.43
C ALA A 52 -21.10 10.68 -16.31
N ILE A 53 -20.24 10.66 -17.33
CA ILE A 53 -20.25 11.65 -18.41
C ILE A 53 -21.27 11.17 -19.45
N PRO A 54 -22.23 12.00 -19.88
CA PRO A 54 -23.16 11.62 -20.93
C PRO A 54 -22.37 11.46 -22.23
N ILE A 55 -22.57 10.31 -22.89
CA ILE A 55 -22.15 10.06 -24.25
C ILE A 55 -22.79 11.12 -25.16
N ALA A 56 -21.96 12.02 -25.67
CA ALA A 56 -22.24 12.76 -26.89
C ALA A 56 -21.60 11.97 -28.04
N ALA A 57 -22.45 11.45 -28.90
CA ALA A 57 -22.07 10.68 -30.07
C ALA A 57 -21.34 11.54 -31.11
N ALA A 58 -20.31 10.92 -31.70
CA ALA A 58 -19.77 11.09 -33.05
C ALA A 58 -19.11 12.43 -33.43
N SER A 59 -17.79 12.39 -33.58
CA SER A 59 -17.19 12.54 -34.92
C SER A 59 -15.85 11.81 -34.96
N GLU A 60 -15.73 10.88 -35.90
CA GLU A 60 -14.50 10.20 -36.25
C GLU A 60 -13.44 11.20 -36.74
N ALA A 61 -12.23 11.07 -36.23
CA ALA A 61 -11.03 11.46 -36.93
C ALA A 61 -9.97 10.38 -36.62
N VAL A 62 -9.92 9.40 -37.50
CA VAL A 62 -8.85 8.40 -37.57
C VAL A 62 -7.54 9.14 -37.80
N ALA A 63 -6.66 9.16 -36.81
CA ALA A 63 -5.25 9.37 -37.01
C ALA A 63 -4.53 8.13 -36.47
N GLN A 64 -4.33 7.15 -37.37
CA GLN A 64 -3.46 6.01 -37.11
C GLN A 64 -2.11 6.54 -36.60
N LYS A 65 -1.81 6.25 -35.34
CA LYS A 65 -0.48 6.45 -34.77
C LYS A 65 0.43 5.43 -35.45
N ILE A 66 1.23 5.88 -36.40
CA ILE A 66 2.31 5.11 -37.01
C ILE A 66 3.27 4.72 -35.87
N GLU A 67 3.42 3.42 -35.61
CA GLU A 67 4.42 2.85 -34.71
C GLU A 67 5.83 3.26 -35.18
N PRO A 68 6.81 3.44 -34.27
CA PRO A 68 8.13 3.90 -34.66
C PRO A 68 8.78 2.85 -35.56
N ALA A 69 9.14 3.22 -36.79
CA ALA A 69 9.97 2.37 -37.63
C ALA A 69 11.32 2.15 -36.93
N ASP A 70 11.67 0.89 -36.66
CA ASP A 70 12.99 0.46 -36.23
C ASP A 70 14.03 0.88 -37.28
N GLY A 71 14.61 2.06 -37.06
CA GLY A 71 15.64 2.65 -37.90
C GLY A 71 16.59 3.43 -37.00
N HIS A 72 17.89 3.25 -37.21
CA HIS A 72 18.93 3.81 -36.34
C HIS A 72 18.76 5.32 -36.19
N VAL A 73 18.40 5.76 -34.97
CA VAL A 73 18.37 7.18 -34.59
C VAL A 73 19.81 7.64 -34.41
N VAL A 74 20.41 8.19 -35.48
CA VAL A 74 21.71 8.84 -35.41
C VAL A 74 21.55 10.22 -34.78
N LYS A 75 21.94 10.37 -33.52
CA LYS A 75 22.06 11.67 -32.86
C LYS A 75 23.35 12.34 -33.34
N SER A 76 23.26 13.41 -34.11
CA SER A 76 24.43 14.23 -34.45
C SER A 76 24.99 14.88 -33.18
N PRO A 77 26.31 14.84 -32.94
CA PRO A 77 26.91 15.45 -31.76
C PRO A 77 26.79 16.97 -31.85
N MET A 78 26.38 17.60 -30.75
CA MET A 78 26.38 19.05 -30.60
C MET A 78 27.81 19.60 -30.71
N VAL A 79 28.01 20.42 -31.75
CA VAL A 79 28.86 21.64 -31.82
C VAL A 79 30.32 21.57 -31.37
N GLY A 80 31.19 21.87 -32.32
CA GLY A 80 32.31 22.81 -32.20
C GLY A 80 32.26 23.75 -33.40
#